data_AF-A0A1H9T8Y0-F1
#
_entry.id   AF-A0A1H9T8Y0-F1
#
_cell.length_a   1.000
_cell.length_b   1.000
_cell.length_c   1.000
_cell.angle_alpha   90.00
_cell.angle_beta   90.00
_cell.angle_gamma   90.00
#
_symmetry.space_group_name_H-M   'P 1'
#
loop_
_entity.id
_entity.type
_entity.pdbx_description
1 polymer ?
#
loop_
_entity_poly.entity_id
_entity_poly.type
_entity_poly.pdbx_seq_one_letter_code
_entity_poly.pdbx_strand_id
1 'polypeptide(L)'
;MIDKTHEKIEMMNEVIGKATGVNITLPKPNKRAIKVSQVTNGVVSTGLIAFGILTPYKWTIVAGGVGLLGSLIVGDFFKKEEK
;
A
#
# COMPACT_ATOMS: atom_id res chain seq x y z
N MET A 1 -15.28 2.50 -3.55
CA MET A 1 -14.09 3.35 -3.24
C MET A 1 -12.83 2.87 -3.96
N ILE A 2 -12.63 1.57 -4.20
CA ILE A 2 -11.56 1.05 -5.07
C ILE A 2 -11.61 1.69 -6.47
N ASP A 3 -12.82 1.90 -7.03
CA ASP A 3 -12.97 2.64 -8.29
C ASP A 3 -12.50 4.10 -8.19
N LYS A 4 -12.76 4.80 -7.07
CA LYS A 4 -12.23 6.16 -6.84
C LYS A 4 -10.71 6.18 -6.69
N THR A 5 -10.13 5.15 -6.06
CA THR A 5 -8.68 5.00 -5.96
C THR A 5 -8.08 4.72 -7.34
N HIS A 6 -8.73 3.89 -8.14
CA HIS A 6 -8.32 3.60 -9.50
C HIS A 6 -8.40 4.83 -10.40
N GLU A 7 -9.50 5.60 -10.33
CA GLU A 7 -9.69 6.86 -11.05
C GLU A 7 -8.61 7.89 -10.68
N LYS A 8 -8.24 8.00 -9.40
CA LYS A 8 -7.12 8.86 -8.98
C LYS A 8 -5.77 8.41 -9.53
N ILE A 9 -5.55 7.10 -9.59
CA ILE A 9 -4.33 6.51 -10.15
C ILE A 9 -4.28 6.78 -11.66
N GLU A 10 -5.39 6.67 -12.38
CA GLU A 10 -5.49 7.02 -13.79
C GLU A 10 -5.23 8.51 -14.02
N MET A 11 -5.82 9.41 -13.22
CA MET A 11 -5.54 10.85 -13.30
C MET A 11 -4.05 11.15 -13.06
N MET A 12 -3.42 10.50 -12.08
CA MET A 12 -1.98 10.66 -11.84
C MET A 12 -1.15 10.16 -13.02
N ASN A 13 -1.50 9.02 -13.61
CA ASN A 13 -0.82 8.52 -14.80
C ASN A 13 -1.00 9.42 -16.00
N GLU A 14 -2.16 10.06 -16.17
CA GLU A 14 -2.38 11.02 -17.25
C GLU A 14 -1.50 12.27 -17.05
N VAL A 15 -1.35 12.76 -15.82
CA VAL A 15 -0.47 13.90 -15.49
C VAL A 15 1.01 13.54 -15.72
N ILE A 16 1.43 12.37 -15.24
CA ILE A 16 2.80 11.88 -15.44
C ILE A 16 3.06 11.64 -16.93
N GLY A 17 2.09 11.08 -17.65
CA GLY A 17 2.17 10.84 -19.08
C GLY A 17 2.26 12.14 -19.90
N LYS A 18 1.56 13.19 -19.49
CA LYS A 18 1.73 14.53 -20.10
C LYS A 18 3.11 15.12 -19.85
N ALA A 19 3.70 14.87 -18.68
CA ALA A 19 5.03 15.36 -18.33
C ALA A 19 6.18 14.55 -18.95
N THR A 20 5.99 13.24 -19.14
CA THR A 20 7.06 12.31 -19.52
C THR A 20 6.88 11.67 -20.90
N GLY A 21 5.72 11.84 -21.53
CA GLY A 21 5.34 11.18 -22.79
C GLY A 21 4.92 9.71 -22.63
N VAL A 22 4.96 9.17 -21.41
CA VAL A 22 4.68 7.75 -21.14
C VAL A 22 3.29 7.59 -20.53
N ASN A 23 2.34 7.10 -21.32
CA ASN A 23 1.00 6.78 -20.82
C ASN A 23 0.92 5.29 -20.46
N ILE A 24 0.66 4.98 -19.18
CA ILE A 24 0.51 3.61 -18.69
C ILE A 24 -0.93 3.43 -18.24
N THR A 25 -1.68 2.58 -18.92
CA THR A 25 -2.98 2.13 -18.41
C THR A 25 -2.74 1.08 -17.34
N LEU A 26 -3.11 1.40 -16.09
CA LEU A 26 -3.02 0.43 -15.01
C LEU A 26 -4.29 -0.42 -14.97
N PRO A 27 -4.20 -1.73 -14.70
CA PRO A 27 -5.38 -2.56 -14.55
C PRO A 27 -6.13 -2.23 -13.25
N LYS A 28 -7.45 -2.43 -13.25
CA LYS A 28 -8.26 -2.27 -12.05
C LYS A 28 -7.77 -3.21 -10.94
N PRO A 29 -7.51 -2.69 -9.73
CA PRO A 29 -7.05 -3.53 -8.62
C PRO A 29 -8.10 -4.57 -8.23
N ASN A 30 -7.69 -5.83 -8.13
CA ASN A 30 -8.54 -6.90 -7.63
C ASN A 30 -8.63 -6.85 -6.10
N LYS A 31 -9.85 -6.90 -5.55
CA LYS A 31 -10.11 -6.97 -4.10
C LYS A 31 -9.28 -8.03 -3.38
N ARG A 32 -9.16 -9.22 -3.97
CA ARG A 32 -8.37 -10.33 -3.42
C ARG A 32 -6.87 -9.99 -3.40
N ALA A 33 -6.37 -9.37 -4.48
CA ALA A 33 -4.97 -8.98 -4.58
C ALA A 33 -4.62 -7.92 -3.52
N ILE A 34 -5.50 -6.94 -3.28
CA ILE A 34 -5.26 -5.93 -2.25
C ILE A 34 -5.30 -6.55 -0.85
N LYS A 35 -6.24 -7.46 -0.56
CA LYS A 35 -6.28 -8.16 0.74
C LYS A 35 -5.03 -8.98 1.00
N VAL A 36 -4.53 -9.68 -0.01
CA VAL A 36 -3.25 -10.40 0.08
C VAL A 36 -2.10 -9.42 0.33
N SER A 37 -2.02 -8.33 -0.43
CA SER A 37 -1.00 -7.29 -0.24
C SER A 37 -1.02 -6.70 1.17
N GLN A 38 -2.21 -6.42 1.72
CA GLN A 38 -2.38 -5.91 3.07
C GLN A 38 -1.78 -6.87 4.11
N VAL A 39 -2.10 -8.17 4.02
CA VAL A 39 -1.60 -9.19 4.94
C VAL A 39 -0.09 -9.34 4.79
N THR A 40 0.42 -9.46 3.55
CA THR A 40 1.86 -9.60 3.29
C THR A 40 2.63 -8.39 3.82
N ASN A 41 2.16 -7.17 3.56
CA ASN A 41 2.81 -5.95 4.05
C ASN A 41 2.76 -5.86 5.58
N GLY A 42 1.66 -6.30 6.22
CA GLY A 42 1.56 -6.38 7.67
C GLY A 42 2.58 -7.35 8.27
N VAL A 43 2.72 -8.54 7.68
CA VAL A 43 3.72 -9.55 8.09
C VAL A 43 5.15 -9.02 7.93
N VAL A 44 5.48 -8.45 6.77
CA VAL A 44 6.82 -7.90 6.50
C VAL A 44 7.15 -6.75 7.46
N SER A 45 6.19 -5.87 7.71
CA SER A 45 6.34 -4.74 8.65
C SER A 45 6.58 -5.21 10.08
N THR A 46 5.86 -6.25 10.51
CA THR A 46 6.05 -6.88 11.82
C THR A 46 7.43 -7.52 11.93
N GLY A 47 7.88 -8.20 10.86
CA GLY A 47 9.23 -8.74 10.77
C GLY A 47 10.32 -7.67 10.85
N LEU A 48 10.13 -6.53 10.18
CA LEU A 48 11.04 -5.37 10.25
C LEU A 48 11.14 -4.77 11.65
N ILE A 49 10.01 -4.69 12.38
CA ILE A 49 9.99 -4.26 13.78
C ILE A 49 10.76 -5.27 14.65
N ALA A 50 10.46 -6.56 14.55
CA ALA A 50 11.14 -7.60 15.31
C ALA A 50 12.65 -7.60 15.04
N PHE A 51 13.05 -7.48 13.78
CA PHE A 51 14.45 -7.34 13.38
C PHE A 51 15.10 -6.09 13.98
N GLY A 52 14.42 -4.95 13.97
CA GLY A 52 14.93 -3.71 14.55
C GLY A 52 15.07 -3.73 16.08
N ILE A 53 14.28 -4.56 16.76
CA ILE A 53 14.41 -4.80 18.21
C ILE A 53 15.64 -5.69 18.49
N LEU A 54 15.85 -6.72 17.67
CA LEU A 54 16.94 -7.69 17.84
C LEU A 54 18.30 -7.20 17.31
N THR A 55 18.33 -6.12 16.53
CA THR A 55 19.53 -5.59 15.90
C THR A 55 19.76 -4.12 16.29
N PRO A 56 20.98 -3.57 16.11
CA PRO A 56 21.24 -2.15 16.38
C PRO A 56 20.54 -1.19 15.40
N TYR A 57 19.89 -1.69 14.35
CA TYR A 57 19.28 -0.88 13.29
C TYR A 57 17.89 -0.37 13.68
N LYS A 58 17.83 0.57 14.63
CA LYS A 58 16.56 1.13 15.13
C LYS A 58 15.68 1.78 14.06
N TRP A 59 16.26 2.23 12.94
CA TRP A 59 15.52 2.78 11.80
C TRP A 59 14.56 1.77 11.16
N THR A 60 14.84 0.47 11.25
CA THR A 60 13.94 -0.55 10.72
C THR A 60 12.66 -0.67 11.55
N ILE A 61 12.68 -0.30 12.84
CA ILE A 61 11.48 -0.19 13.68
C ILE A 61 10.57 0.92 13.16
N VAL A 62 11.14 2.07 12.80
CA VAL A 62 10.37 3.20 12.25
C VAL A 62 9.77 2.82 10.90
N ALA A 63 10.57 2.24 10.00
CA ALA A 63 10.10 1.77 8.70
C ALA A 63 9.00 0.70 8.83
N GLY A 64 9.19 -0.27 9.71
CA GLY A 64 8.20 -1.29 10.01
C GLY A 64 6.93 -0.70 10.65
N GLY A 65 7.05 0.26 11.57
CA GLY A 65 5.91 0.94 12.18
C GLY A 65 5.05 1.69 11.15
N VAL A 66 5.68 2.43 10.24
CA VAL A 66 4.99 3.13 9.14
C VAL A 66 4.30 2.12 8.21
N GLY A 67 4.98 1.02 7.85
CA GLY A 67 4.40 -0.05 7.03
C GLY A 67 3.20 -0.73 7.68
N LEU A 68 3.24 -0.92 9.01
CA LEU A 68 2.16 -1.55 9.77
C LEU A 68 0.94 -0.63 9.86
N LEU A 69 1.12 0.66 10.13
CA LEU A 69 0.06 1.67 10.05
C LEU A 69 -0.56 1.71 8.64
N GLY A 70 0.26 1.67 7.59
CA GLY A 70 -0.21 1.60 6.21
C GLY A 70 -1.09 0.37 5.94
N SER A 71 -0.68 -0.80 6.44
CA SER A 71 -1.48 -2.04 6.33
C SER A 71 -2.82 -1.93 7.08
N LEU A 72 -2.85 -1.31 8.25
CA LEU A 72 -4.09 -1.10 9.02
C LEU A 72 -5.05 -0.14 8.31
N ILE A 73 -4.55 0.98 7.78
CA ILE A 73 -5.35 1.93 7.02
C ILE A 73 -5.99 1.23 5.81
N VAL A 74 -5.21 0.44 5.06
CA VAL A 74 -5.75 -0.34 3.93
C VAL A 74 -6.81 -1.33 4.39
N GLY A 75 -6.63 -1.94 5.56
CA GLY A 75 -7.62 -2.83 6.17
C GLY A 75 -8.94 -2.16 6.53
N ASP A 76 -8.88 -1.01 7.18
CA ASP A 76 -10.06 -0.22 7.50
C ASP A 76 -10.76 0.31 6.25
N PHE A 77 -9.99 0.66 5.21
CA PHE A 77 -10.51 0.99 3.88
C PHE A 77 -11.31 -0.16 3.27
N PHE A 78 -10.84 -1.41 3.42
CA PHE A 78 -11.55 -2.59 2.93
C PHE A 78 -12.77 -2.95 3.77
N LYS A 79 -12.67 -2.87 5.10
CA LYS A 79 -13.78 -3.16 6.00
C LYS A 79 -14.95 -2.20 5.81
N LYS A 80 -14.67 -0.97 5.36
CA LYS A 80 -15.68 0.03 5.00
C LYS A 80 -16.31 -0.19 3.62
N GLU A 81 -15.73 -1.04 2.76
CA GLU A 81 -16.33 -1.46 1.48
C GLU A 81 -17.28 -2.66 1.60
N GLU A 82 -17.22 -3.43 2.69
CA GLU A 82 -18.11 -4.58 2.94
C GLU A 82 -19.40 -4.22 3.70
N LYS A 83 -19.52 -3.00 4.22
CA LYS A 83 -20.73 -2.46 4.86
C LYS A 83 -21.47 -1.51 3.92
#